data_AF-A0A971NMF9-F1
#
_entry.id   AF-A0A971NMF9-F1
#
_cell.length_a   1.000
_cell.length_b   1.000
_cell.length_c   1.000
_cell.angle_alpha   90.00
_cell.angle_beta   90.00
_cell.angle_gamma   90.00
#
_symmetry.space_group_name_H-M   'P 1'
#
loop_
_entity.id
_entity.type
_entity.pdbx_description
1 polymer ?
#
loop_
_entity_poly.entity_id
_entity_poly.type
_entity_poly.pdbx_seq_one_letter_code
_entity_poly.pdbx_strand_id
1 'polypeptide(L)'
;MFRIRRVYDDSIPIDRDAVSQVQAILRSQFAALPESEIRKLPQTLRNPLKYRFRSILFVADDSRARIKGFALLLHAPDLNFCYLDFISVDPGLRGGGIGGALYERVRDESRVLKAVGLFFESLPDEPGLCRDRALLKQNRARLRFYERYGARPIINTAYETPLKPGDDCPPHLVYDPLDSGEPMSADTLKKIVRAILERKYGAKTPPGYIEEVVDSVRDDPVRLREPRYHIKEPRAPRACRPSLDRAIGLVVNDRHEIHHVHERGYVEAPVRIGSILGGLEGLDFFVRREPRHFPETLIKKVHARDFVEYLKRVCSKVEEGRSIYPYVFPIRNAARRPKDLPVRAGYYCIDTFTPLNRNAYVAAKRSVDCALTAAEMLLQGYRISYALVRPPGHHAESRAFGGFCYFNSTAIAADYLSAQGRVAVIDIDYHHGNGSQEIFYDRSDVLTVSIHGSPDFAYPYFSGFRDERGSGSGLGYNVNYPLPEHFGGEEYRRVLSKALRRIQRFRPKFLVVALGLDTAKADPTGTWSLKEKDFEENGRMIGAMKIPTLIVHEGGYRARSLGSNARHFFLGLWESACFPEKR
;
A
#
# COMPACT_ATOMS: atom_id res chain seq x y z
N MET A 1 12.82 1.15 16.93
CA MET A 1 12.31 1.95 15.80
C MET A 1 10.85 1.57 15.57
N PHE A 2 9.94 2.53 15.46
CA PHE A 2 8.52 2.30 15.16
C PHE A 2 8.16 2.97 13.84
N ARG A 3 7.07 2.53 13.21
CA ARG A 3 6.48 3.20 12.04
C ARG A 3 5.04 3.57 12.34
N ILE A 4 4.50 4.54 11.62
CA ILE A 4 3.08 4.92 11.71
C ILE A 4 2.41 4.58 10.40
N ARG A 5 1.35 3.78 10.46
CA ARG A 5 0.55 3.38 9.30
C ARG A 5 -0.94 3.59 9.57
N ARG A 6 -1.70 3.76 8.49
CA ARG A 6 -3.16 3.83 8.54
C ARG A 6 -3.73 2.42 8.49
N VAL A 7 -4.74 2.17 9.32
CA VAL A 7 -5.59 0.96 9.27
C VAL A 7 -6.91 1.36 8.63
N TYR A 8 -7.24 0.77 7.49
CA TYR A 8 -8.44 1.13 6.73
C TYR A 8 -9.68 0.38 7.22
N ASP A 9 -9.53 -0.92 7.48
CA ASP A 9 -10.54 -1.81 8.03
C ASP A 9 -9.84 -2.97 8.77
N ASP A 10 -10.59 -3.97 9.23
CA ASP A 10 -10.10 -5.18 9.90
C ASP A 10 -10.28 -6.45 9.03
N SER A 11 -10.33 -6.26 7.71
CA SER A 11 -10.67 -7.33 6.77
C SER A 11 -9.51 -8.28 6.46
N ILE A 12 -8.26 -7.82 6.65
CA ILE A 12 -7.05 -8.65 6.56
C ILE A 12 -6.53 -9.00 7.97
N PRO A 13 -5.88 -10.17 8.16
CA PRO A 13 -5.43 -10.64 9.47
C PRO A 13 -4.56 -9.63 10.23
N ILE A 14 -3.54 -9.05 9.58
CA ILE A 14 -2.63 -8.09 10.22
C ILE A 14 -3.34 -6.85 10.78
N ASP A 15 -4.39 -6.38 10.11
CA ASP A 15 -5.16 -5.22 10.56
C ASP A 15 -6.18 -5.59 11.63
N ARG A 16 -6.75 -6.80 11.57
CA ARG A 16 -7.60 -7.33 12.64
C ARG A 16 -6.84 -7.46 13.96
N ASP A 17 -5.60 -7.93 13.90
CA ASP A 17 -4.72 -8.01 15.06
C ASP A 17 -4.37 -6.61 15.59
N ALA A 18 -4.09 -5.66 14.70
CA ALA A 18 -3.84 -4.27 15.08
C ALA A 18 -5.06 -3.64 15.79
N VAL A 19 -6.26 -3.82 15.24
CA VAL A 19 -7.51 -3.33 15.85
C VAL A 19 -7.75 -3.98 17.21
N SER A 20 -7.48 -5.29 17.35
CA SER A 20 -7.61 -6.01 18.62
C SER A 20 -6.65 -5.48 19.69
N GLN A 21 -5.39 -5.20 19.32
CA GLN A 21 -4.42 -4.56 20.20
C GLN A 21 -4.84 -3.12 20.58
N VAL A 22 -5.38 -2.34 19.64
CA VAL A 22 -5.92 -1.00 19.93
C VAL A 22 -7.09 -1.07 20.93
N GLN A 23 -8.00 -2.04 20.77
CA GLN A 23 -9.08 -2.26 21.73
C GLN A 23 -8.54 -2.63 23.13
N ALA A 24 -7.45 -3.40 23.23
CA ALA A 24 -6.80 -3.68 24.50
C ALA A 24 -6.18 -2.43 25.15
N ILE A 25 -5.54 -1.56 24.36
CA ILE A 25 -5.03 -0.27 24.85
C ILE A 25 -6.20 0.60 25.32
N LEU A 26 -7.32 0.66 24.57
CA LEU A 26 -8.52 1.41 24.96
C LEU A 26 -9.06 0.94 26.32
N ARG A 27 -9.19 -0.38 26.53
CA ARG A 27 -9.66 -0.95 27.81
C ARG A 27 -8.76 -0.60 28.99
N SER A 28 -7.44 -0.63 28.78
CA SER A 28 -6.48 -0.37 29.86
C SER A 28 -6.32 1.12 30.19
N GLN A 29 -6.43 2.01 29.20
CA GLN A 29 -6.19 3.45 29.38
C GLN A 29 -7.45 4.26 29.68
N PHE A 30 -8.63 3.78 29.29
CA PHE A 30 -9.88 4.52 29.41
C PHE A 30 -10.93 3.68 30.15
N ALA A 31 -10.76 3.51 31.46
CA ALA A 31 -11.64 2.69 32.30
C ALA A 31 -13.12 3.14 32.27
N ALA A 32 -13.38 4.43 32.02
CA ALA A 32 -14.73 4.98 31.90
C ALA A 32 -15.37 4.79 30.51
N LEU A 33 -14.62 4.27 29.53
CA LEU A 33 -15.13 4.04 28.17
C LEU A 33 -15.97 2.76 28.15
N PRO A 34 -17.27 2.82 27.78
CA PRO A 34 -18.10 1.63 27.73
C PRO A 34 -17.56 0.58 26.75
N GLU A 35 -17.60 -0.69 27.14
CA GLU A 35 -17.16 -1.82 26.29
C GLU A 35 -17.90 -1.85 24.94
N SER A 36 -19.16 -1.38 24.90
CA SER A 36 -19.94 -1.24 23.67
C SER A 36 -19.30 -0.27 22.66
N GLU A 37 -18.66 0.80 23.13
CA GLU A 37 -17.95 1.76 22.25
C GLU A 37 -16.65 1.15 21.72
N ILE A 38 -15.90 0.45 22.57
CA ILE A 38 -14.66 -0.24 22.18
C ILE A 38 -14.95 -1.29 21.10
N ARG A 39 -16.02 -2.07 21.25
CA ARG A 39 -16.44 -3.10 20.29
C ARG A 39 -16.93 -2.54 18.95
N LYS A 40 -17.33 -1.26 18.88
CA LYS A 40 -17.76 -0.63 17.62
C LYS A 40 -16.62 -0.29 16.67
N LEU A 41 -15.37 -0.18 17.15
CA LEU A 41 -14.23 0.26 16.35
C LEU A 41 -14.04 -0.49 15.01
N PRO A 42 -14.10 -1.83 14.92
CA PRO A 42 -14.02 -2.51 13.64
C PRO A 42 -15.15 -2.09 12.67
N GLN A 43 -16.37 -1.92 13.19
CA GLN A 43 -17.53 -1.55 12.38
C GLN A 43 -17.45 -0.12 11.86
N THR A 44 -16.91 0.81 12.66
CA THR A 44 -16.74 2.22 12.25
C THR A 44 -15.68 2.36 11.16
N LEU A 45 -14.62 1.54 11.19
CA LEU A 45 -13.62 1.48 10.13
C LEU A 45 -14.18 0.90 8.82
N ARG A 46 -14.98 -0.18 8.89
CA ARG A 46 -15.64 -0.76 7.70
C ARG A 46 -16.68 0.17 7.05
N ASN A 47 -17.43 0.91 7.87
CA ASN A 47 -18.55 1.74 7.42
C ASN A 47 -18.37 3.22 7.81
N PRO A 48 -17.38 3.91 7.24
CA PRO A 48 -17.00 5.25 7.65
C PRO A 48 -18.04 6.35 7.37
N LEU A 49 -19.15 6.06 6.69
CA LEU A 49 -20.21 7.07 6.44
C LEU A 49 -21.46 6.84 7.28
N LYS A 50 -21.57 5.71 7.99
CA LYS A 50 -22.77 5.37 8.76
C LYS A 50 -23.05 6.38 9.88
N TYR A 51 -22.02 7.04 10.40
CA TYR A 51 -22.12 7.95 11.56
C TYR A 51 -21.86 9.43 11.22
N ARG A 52 -21.99 9.83 9.95
CA ARG A 52 -21.66 11.20 9.45
C ARG A 52 -20.22 11.67 9.75
N PHE A 53 -19.38 10.78 10.28
CA PHE A 53 -17.95 10.94 10.49
C PHE A 53 -17.22 9.76 9.86
N ARG A 54 -16.21 10.07 9.04
CA ARG A 54 -15.23 9.11 8.54
C ARG A 54 -14.17 8.84 9.59
N SER A 55 -14.18 7.64 10.19
CA SER A 55 -13.13 7.19 11.10
C SER A 55 -11.84 6.84 10.35
N ILE A 56 -10.72 7.27 10.90
CA ILE A 56 -9.36 7.05 10.39
C ILE A 56 -8.49 6.63 11.58
N LEU A 57 -8.04 5.38 11.57
CA LEU A 57 -7.16 4.84 12.60
C LEU A 57 -5.71 4.87 12.13
N PHE A 58 -4.85 5.51 12.93
CA PHE A 58 -3.39 5.40 12.81
C PHE A 58 -2.85 4.53 13.92
N VAL A 59 -1.96 3.61 13.57
CA VAL A 59 -1.25 2.77 14.54
C VAL A 59 0.25 2.98 14.42
N ALA A 60 0.92 3.06 15.56
CA ALA A 60 2.36 3.02 15.66
C ALA A 60 2.79 1.59 16.01
N ASP A 61 3.43 0.86 15.11
CA ASP A 61 3.83 -0.54 15.33
C ASP A 61 5.34 -0.77 15.16
N ASP A 62 5.83 -1.88 15.73
CA ASP A 62 7.19 -2.37 15.52
C ASP A 62 7.27 -3.38 14.34
N SER A 63 8.48 -3.86 14.03
CA SER A 63 8.68 -4.84 12.95
C SER A 63 7.97 -6.18 13.16
N ARG A 64 7.48 -6.46 14.37
CA ARG A 64 6.70 -7.64 14.73
C ARG A 64 5.19 -7.34 14.81
N ALA A 65 4.75 -6.21 14.24
CA ALA A 65 3.36 -5.75 14.25
C ALA A 65 2.77 -5.56 15.67
N ARG A 66 3.61 -5.33 16.68
CA ARG A 66 3.13 -4.98 18.02
C ARG A 66 2.83 -3.50 18.10
N ILE A 67 1.58 -3.16 18.42
CA ILE A 67 1.11 -1.79 18.54
C ILE A 67 1.72 -1.15 19.79
N LYS A 68 2.37 0.00 19.59
CA LYS A 68 3.02 0.82 20.63
C LYS A 68 2.18 2.04 20.99
N GLY A 69 1.25 2.42 20.11
CA GLY A 69 0.31 3.52 20.30
C GLY A 69 -0.60 3.66 19.10
N PHE A 70 -1.64 4.47 19.24
CA PHE A 70 -2.60 4.73 18.17
C PHE A 70 -3.19 6.15 18.27
N ALA A 71 -3.76 6.60 17.16
CA ALA A 71 -4.60 7.78 17.10
C ALA A 71 -5.86 7.49 16.27
N LEU A 72 -7.03 7.82 16.80
CA LEU A 72 -8.32 7.72 16.12
C LEU A 72 -8.80 9.12 15.74
N LEU A 73 -8.81 9.40 14.44
CA LEU A 73 -9.25 10.66 13.86
C LEU A 73 -10.63 10.48 13.22
N LEU A 74 -11.55 11.41 13.46
CA LEU A 74 -12.86 11.49 12.83
C LEU A 74 -12.87 12.68 11.87
N HIS A 75 -13.26 12.45 10.62
CA HIS A 75 -13.37 13.52 9.62
C HIS A 75 -14.83 13.76 9.23
N ALA A 76 -15.31 14.99 9.34
CA ALA A 76 -16.62 15.43 8.86
C ALA A 76 -16.47 16.12 7.50
N PRO A 77 -16.67 15.41 6.38
CA PRO A 77 -16.42 15.95 5.04
C PRO A 77 -17.43 17.03 4.62
N ASP A 78 -18.59 17.11 5.26
CA ASP A 78 -19.63 18.10 4.98
C ASP A 78 -19.31 19.48 5.57
N LEU A 79 -18.56 19.51 6.69
CA LEU A 79 -18.13 20.72 7.39
C LEU A 79 -16.60 20.95 7.28
N ASN A 80 -15.90 20.06 6.58
CA ASN A 80 -14.44 20.06 6.41
C ASN A 80 -13.69 20.26 7.73
N PHE A 81 -13.99 19.50 8.79
CA PHE A 81 -13.18 19.53 10.02
C PHE A 81 -12.76 18.12 10.45
N CYS A 82 -11.68 18.07 11.22
CA CYS A 82 -11.20 16.84 11.85
C CYS A 82 -11.39 16.91 13.36
N TYR A 83 -11.74 15.79 13.96
CA TYR A 83 -11.87 15.62 15.41
C TYR A 83 -10.98 14.47 15.88
N LEU A 84 -9.98 14.74 16.71
CA LEU A 84 -9.14 13.71 17.31
C LEU A 84 -9.86 13.11 18.52
N ASP A 85 -10.36 11.89 18.35
CA ASP A 85 -11.16 11.20 19.35
C ASP A 85 -10.28 10.57 20.44
N PHE A 86 -9.27 9.81 20.02
CA PHE A 86 -8.32 9.20 20.92
C PHE A 86 -6.90 9.35 20.39
N ILE A 87 -5.97 9.61 21.29
CA ILE A 87 -4.54 9.40 21.07
C ILE A 87 -3.96 8.77 22.32
N SER A 88 -3.29 7.64 22.16
CA SER A 88 -2.73 6.92 23.30
C SER A 88 -1.50 6.13 22.91
N VAL A 89 -0.62 5.93 23.89
CA VAL A 89 0.60 5.13 23.79
C VAL A 89 0.48 4.04 24.84
N ASP A 90 1.00 2.85 24.53
CA ASP A 90 1.06 1.75 25.48
C ASP A 90 1.72 2.23 26.79
N PRO A 91 1.06 2.04 27.96
CA PRO A 91 1.55 2.51 29.24
C PRO A 91 2.93 1.98 29.62
N GLY A 92 3.35 0.82 29.09
CA GLY A 92 4.68 0.25 29.29
C GLY A 92 5.81 0.97 28.53
N LEU A 93 5.49 1.94 27.66
CA LEU A 93 6.43 2.57 26.72
C LEU A 93 6.45 4.11 26.77
N ARG A 94 6.12 4.68 27.94
CA ARG A 94 6.15 6.12 28.16
C ARG A 94 7.54 6.70 27.89
N GLY A 95 7.64 7.74 27.06
CA GLY A 95 8.88 8.51 26.85
C GLY A 95 9.56 8.37 25.48
N GLY A 96 9.05 7.58 24.54
CA GLY A 96 9.71 7.30 23.25
C GLY A 96 9.42 8.26 22.08
N GLY A 97 8.79 9.42 22.30
CA GLY A 97 8.41 10.36 21.22
C GLY A 97 7.23 9.91 20.33
N ILE A 98 6.65 8.73 20.58
CA ILE A 98 5.55 8.13 19.78
C ILE A 98 4.31 9.02 19.75
N GLY A 99 3.89 9.57 20.89
CA GLY A 99 2.72 10.46 20.94
C GLY A 99 2.90 11.72 20.11
N GLY A 100 4.10 12.29 20.09
CA GLY A 100 4.45 13.42 19.21
C GLY A 100 4.34 13.06 17.73
N ALA A 101 4.92 11.92 17.34
CA ALA A 101 4.86 11.45 15.95
C ALA A 101 3.44 11.10 15.49
N LEU A 102 2.61 10.50 16.36
CA LEU A 102 1.20 10.23 16.08
C LEU A 102 0.41 11.52 15.90
N TYR A 103 0.61 12.51 16.77
CA TYR A 103 -0.07 13.80 16.68
C TYR A 103 0.34 14.56 15.40
N GLU A 104 1.63 14.59 15.06
CA GLU A 104 2.11 15.14 13.78
C GLU A 104 1.43 14.46 12.59
N ARG A 105 1.34 13.12 12.58
CA ARG A 105 0.66 12.39 11.51
C ARG A 105 -0.83 12.75 11.39
N VAL A 106 -1.51 12.98 12.51
CA VAL A 106 -2.92 13.42 12.55
C VAL A 106 -3.05 14.83 11.97
N ARG A 107 -2.17 15.76 12.31
CA ARG A 107 -2.14 17.12 11.72
C ARG A 107 -1.90 17.05 10.21
N ASP A 108 -0.95 16.23 9.76
CA ASP A 108 -0.65 16.05 8.34
C ASP A 108 -1.86 15.47 7.58
N GLU A 109 -2.58 14.50 8.14
CA GLU A 109 -3.82 14.01 7.54
C GLU A 109 -4.87 15.12 7.43
N SER A 110 -5.05 15.88 8.50
CA SER A 110 -6.05 16.94 8.58
C SER A 110 -5.80 18.04 7.54
N ARG A 111 -4.53 18.44 7.35
CA ARG A 111 -4.15 19.41 6.30
C ARG A 111 -4.45 18.89 4.90
N VAL A 112 -4.18 17.62 4.61
CA VAL A 112 -4.46 17.09 3.26
C VAL A 112 -5.95 16.87 3.02
N LEU A 113 -6.71 16.57 4.06
CA LEU A 113 -8.17 16.61 4.01
C LEU A 113 -8.72 18.03 3.84
N LYS A 114 -7.85 19.05 3.85
CA LYS A 114 -8.19 20.48 3.80
C LYS A 114 -9.17 20.86 4.91
N ALA A 115 -8.96 20.29 6.09
CA ALA A 115 -9.78 20.60 7.24
C ALA A 115 -9.55 22.05 7.69
N VAL A 116 -10.62 22.75 8.06
CA VAL A 116 -10.58 24.09 8.66
C VAL A 116 -9.81 24.11 9.98
N GLY A 117 -9.70 22.95 10.64
CA GLY A 117 -8.82 22.74 11.77
C GLY A 117 -9.02 21.36 12.39
N LEU A 118 -8.24 21.09 13.43
CA LEU A 118 -8.30 19.88 14.22
C LEU A 118 -8.84 20.20 15.62
N PHE A 119 -9.94 19.54 15.98
CA PHE A 119 -10.64 19.71 17.24
C PHE A 119 -10.47 18.48 18.11
N PHE A 120 -10.45 18.64 19.44
CA PHE A 120 -10.50 17.52 20.37
C PHE A 120 -10.83 17.99 21.78
N GLU A 121 -11.23 17.06 22.63
CA GLU A 121 -11.45 17.33 24.04
C GLU A 121 -10.19 17.09 24.86
N SER A 122 -9.90 18.00 25.77
CA SER A 122 -8.90 17.81 26.81
C SER A 122 -9.47 18.24 28.15
N LEU A 123 -9.29 17.39 29.17
CA LEU A 123 -9.67 17.74 30.53
C LEU A 123 -8.92 19.00 31.01
N PRO A 124 -9.54 19.81 31.87
CA PRO A 124 -9.05 21.12 32.27
C PRO A 124 -7.82 21.02 33.19
N ASP A 125 -6.96 22.04 33.13
CA ASP A 125 -5.73 22.17 33.94
C ASP A 125 -5.87 23.10 35.15
N GLU A 126 -7.10 23.54 35.40
CA GLU A 126 -7.49 24.53 36.41
C GLU A 126 -8.12 23.85 37.64
N PRO A 127 -7.60 24.10 38.87
CA PRO A 127 -8.12 23.48 40.08
C PRO A 127 -9.60 23.76 40.36
N GLY A 128 -10.14 24.88 39.86
CA GLY A 128 -11.55 25.23 40.01
C GLY A 128 -12.48 24.37 39.16
N LEU A 129 -11.98 23.83 38.05
CA LEU A 129 -12.75 22.97 37.13
C LEU A 129 -12.47 21.48 37.34
N CYS A 130 -11.37 21.11 38.01
CA CYS A 130 -11.02 19.72 38.25
C CYS A 130 -10.33 19.56 39.61
N ARG A 131 -10.96 18.83 40.54
CA ARG A 131 -10.53 18.78 41.95
C ARG A 131 -9.42 17.77 42.21
N ASP A 132 -9.36 16.68 41.44
CA ASP A 132 -8.36 15.63 41.60
C ASP A 132 -6.96 16.12 41.19
N ARG A 133 -6.06 16.24 42.17
CA ARG A 133 -4.68 16.70 41.99
C ARG A 133 -3.85 15.79 41.08
N ALA A 134 -4.09 14.49 41.06
CA ALA A 134 -3.36 13.55 40.22
C ALA A 134 -3.77 13.70 38.76
N LEU A 135 -5.07 13.84 38.48
CA LEU A 135 -5.59 14.15 37.15
C LEU A 135 -5.11 15.53 36.68
N LEU A 136 -5.11 16.52 37.56
CA LEU A 136 -4.68 17.88 37.23
C LEU A 136 -3.24 17.95 36.73
N LYS A 137 -2.33 17.17 37.33
CA LYS A 137 -0.94 17.03 36.87
C LYS A 137 -0.86 16.44 35.46
N GLN A 138 -1.70 15.45 35.15
CA GLN A 138 -1.75 14.82 33.82
C GLN A 138 -2.37 15.77 32.78
N ASN A 139 -3.44 16.48 33.13
CA ASN A 139 -4.12 17.44 32.25
C ASN A 139 -3.19 18.60 31.86
N ARG A 140 -2.43 19.14 32.83
CA ARG A 140 -1.37 20.13 32.57
C ARG A 140 -0.33 19.63 31.59
N ALA A 141 0.11 18.37 31.74
CA ALA A 141 1.08 17.78 30.83
C ALA A 141 0.52 17.58 29.41
N ARG A 142 -0.77 17.21 29.27
CA ARG A 142 -1.47 17.05 27.98
C ARG A 142 -1.66 18.39 27.28
N LEU A 143 -2.21 19.40 27.95
CA LEU A 143 -2.39 20.74 27.35
C LEU A 143 -1.04 21.36 26.99
N ARG A 144 -0.01 21.23 27.84
CA ARG A 144 1.37 21.64 27.51
C ARG A 144 1.95 20.90 26.30
N PHE A 145 1.52 19.67 26.03
CA PHE A 145 1.93 18.95 24.82
C PHE A 145 1.28 19.54 23.57
N TYR A 146 -0.03 19.79 23.60
CA TYR A 146 -0.77 20.34 22.46
C TYR A 146 -0.42 21.81 22.16
N GLU A 147 -0.22 22.62 23.20
CA GLU A 147 0.11 24.05 23.05
C GLU A 147 1.45 24.28 22.31
N ARG A 148 2.37 23.29 22.35
CA ARG A 148 3.61 23.30 21.54
C ARG A 148 3.37 23.27 20.03
N TYR A 149 2.17 22.87 19.60
CA TYR A 149 1.73 22.87 18.19
C TYR A 149 0.77 24.03 17.88
N GLY A 150 0.57 24.96 18.83
CA GLY A 150 -0.39 26.05 18.70
C GLY A 150 -1.85 25.67 19.04
N ALA A 151 -2.09 24.42 19.42
CA ALA A 151 -3.42 23.94 19.78
C ALA A 151 -3.83 24.42 21.18
N ARG A 152 -4.95 25.14 21.28
CA ARG A 152 -5.36 25.85 22.52
C ARG A 152 -6.86 25.70 22.79
N PRO A 153 -7.29 25.71 24.07
CA PRO A 153 -8.70 25.74 24.43
C PRO A 153 -9.42 26.93 23.80
N ILE A 154 -10.61 26.68 23.26
CA ILE A 154 -11.58 27.72 22.92
C ILE A 154 -12.17 28.25 24.23
N ILE A 155 -12.30 29.57 24.35
CA ILE A 155 -12.80 30.23 25.57
C ILE A 155 -14.08 31.02 25.28
N ASN A 156 -14.74 31.48 26.34
CA ASN A 156 -16.01 32.21 26.29
C ASN A 156 -17.13 31.38 25.63
N THR A 157 -17.16 30.08 25.94
CA THR A 157 -18.22 29.16 25.53
C THR A 157 -18.76 28.43 26.75
N ALA A 158 -19.92 27.79 26.63
CA ALA A 158 -20.47 26.90 27.65
C ALA A 158 -20.06 25.43 27.41
N TYR A 159 -19.04 25.15 26.59
CA TYR A 159 -18.61 23.78 26.29
C TYR A 159 -18.07 23.07 27.54
N GLU A 160 -17.40 23.83 28.40
CA GLU A 160 -16.91 23.42 29.72
C GLU A 160 -18.02 23.36 30.79
N THR A 161 -19.31 23.39 30.41
CA THR A 161 -20.42 23.16 31.34
C THR A 161 -20.64 21.64 31.55
N PRO A 162 -20.65 21.16 32.81
CA PRO A 162 -20.87 19.73 33.10
C PRO A 162 -22.21 19.21 32.56
N LEU A 163 -22.22 17.99 32.01
CA LEU A 163 -23.42 17.37 31.46
C LEU A 163 -24.45 17.01 32.54
N LYS A 164 -23.99 16.72 33.77
CA LYS A 164 -24.85 16.46 34.92
C LYS A 164 -24.48 17.37 36.09
N PRO A 165 -25.46 17.85 36.87
CA PRO A 165 -25.18 18.55 38.12
C PRO A 165 -24.30 17.70 39.04
N GLY A 166 -23.13 18.21 39.41
CA GLY A 166 -22.16 17.53 40.28
C GLY A 166 -21.03 16.79 39.56
N ASP A 167 -21.05 16.69 38.23
CA ASP A 167 -19.90 16.21 37.45
C ASP A 167 -18.70 17.19 37.62
N ASP A 168 -17.50 16.64 37.75
CA ASP A 168 -16.23 17.37 37.90
C ASP A 168 -15.36 17.19 36.64
N CYS A 169 -14.44 18.12 36.39
CA CYS A 169 -13.52 18.10 35.24
C CYS A 169 -14.22 18.12 33.86
N PRO A 170 -15.16 19.04 33.57
CA PRO A 170 -15.76 19.14 32.23
C PRO A 170 -14.67 19.49 31.19
N PRO A 171 -14.62 18.82 30.03
CA PRO A 171 -13.54 18.99 29.08
C PRO A 171 -13.59 20.36 28.38
N HIS A 172 -12.42 20.91 28.07
CA HIS A 172 -12.32 21.98 27.09
C HIS A 172 -12.39 21.42 25.67
N LEU A 173 -13.06 22.15 24.78
CA LEU A 173 -12.86 21.98 23.34
C LEU A 173 -11.57 22.71 22.94
N VAL A 174 -10.59 21.94 22.46
CA VAL A 174 -9.29 22.45 22.00
C VAL A 174 -9.30 22.55 20.48
N TYR A 175 -8.76 23.65 19.95
CA TYR A 175 -8.61 23.91 18.53
C TYR A 175 -7.13 24.02 18.15
N ASP A 176 -6.71 23.19 17.19
CA ASP A 176 -5.43 23.28 16.50
C ASP A 176 -5.68 23.85 15.09
N PRO A 177 -5.16 25.05 14.78
CA PRO A 177 -5.35 25.69 13.49
C PRO A 177 -4.52 25.04 12.37
N LEU A 178 -3.77 23.96 12.63
CA LEU A 178 -2.94 23.27 11.64
C LEU A 178 -1.89 24.18 10.97
N ASP A 179 -1.43 25.18 11.71
CA ASP A 179 -0.54 26.26 11.27
C ASP A 179 -1.20 27.28 10.31
N SER A 180 -2.52 27.23 10.08
CA SER A 180 -3.24 28.31 9.41
C SER A 180 -3.33 29.49 10.37
N GLY A 181 -2.64 30.60 10.08
CA GLY A 181 -2.74 31.83 10.88
C GLY A 181 -4.11 32.53 10.81
N GLU A 182 -5.10 31.89 10.18
CA GLU A 182 -6.42 32.45 9.92
C GLU A 182 -7.34 32.30 11.15
N PRO A 183 -8.02 33.38 11.56
CA PRO A 183 -9.00 33.31 12.64
C PRO A 183 -10.27 32.58 12.19
N MET A 184 -10.86 31.79 13.09
CA MET A 184 -12.10 31.05 12.83
C MET A 184 -13.33 31.91 13.15
N SER A 185 -14.33 31.90 12.26
CA SER A 185 -15.59 32.61 12.49
C SER A 185 -16.50 31.91 13.50
N ALA A 186 -17.34 32.69 14.18
CA ALA A 186 -18.33 32.16 15.12
C ALA A 186 -19.30 31.16 14.44
N ASP A 187 -19.77 31.48 13.23
CA ASP A 187 -20.69 30.61 12.46
C ASP A 187 -20.08 29.23 12.15
N THR A 188 -18.79 29.21 11.79
CA THR A 188 -18.06 27.95 11.55
C THR A 188 -17.99 27.12 12.82
N LEU A 189 -17.61 27.74 13.94
CA LEU A 189 -17.52 27.03 15.21
C LEU A 189 -18.88 26.49 15.67
N LYS A 190 -19.96 27.28 15.56
CA LYS A 190 -21.32 26.84 15.90
C LYS A 190 -21.72 25.58 15.17
N LYS A 191 -21.46 25.51 13.86
CA LYS A 191 -21.72 24.31 13.03
C LYS A 191 -20.89 23.11 13.48
N ILE A 192 -19.61 23.31 13.80
CA ILE A 192 -18.69 22.26 14.25
C ILE A 192 -19.08 21.72 15.63
N VAL A 193 -19.32 22.60 16.61
CA VAL A 193 -19.74 22.24 17.97
C VAL A 193 -21.02 21.44 17.93
N ARG A 194 -22.02 21.94 17.20
CA ARG A 194 -23.28 21.21 16.98
C ARG A 194 -23.02 19.82 16.40
N ALA A 195 -22.21 19.72 15.35
CA ALA A 195 -21.88 18.44 14.74
C ALA A 195 -21.17 17.47 15.69
N ILE A 196 -20.24 17.95 16.53
CA ILE A 196 -19.57 17.14 17.56
C ILE A 196 -20.59 16.62 18.56
N LEU A 197 -21.39 17.52 19.16
CA LEU A 197 -22.36 17.16 20.19
C LEU A 197 -23.45 16.22 19.67
N GLU A 198 -24.03 16.49 18.50
CA GLU A 198 -25.09 15.65 17.93
C GLU A 198 -24.57 14.28 17.48
N ARG A 199 -23.47 14.23 16.72
CA ARG A 199 -23.02 13.00 16.05
C ARG A 199 -22.25 12.09 17.00
N LYS A 200 -21.49 12.64 17.95
CA LYS A 200 -20.66 11.87 18.88
C LYS A 200 -21.39 11.62 20.21
N TYR A 201 -22.12 12.62 20.70
CA TYR A 201 -22.68 12.61 22.05
C TYR A 201 -24.21 12.61 22.11
N GLY A 202 -24.93 12.62 20.97
CA GLY A 202 -26.37 12.93 20.93
C GLY A 202 -27.27 12.10 21.86
N ALA A 203 -26.95 10.83 22.13
CA ALA A 203 -27.72 10.01 23.07
C ALA A 203 -27.42 10.31 24.57
N LYS A 204 -26.37 11.07 24.86
CA LYS A 204 -25.85 11.39 26.19
C LYS A 204 -26.07 12.86 26.58
N THR A 205 -26.38 13.74 25.62
CA THR A 205 -26.62 15.17 25.86
C THR A 205 -28.04 15.42 26.37
N PRO A 206 -28.22 16.17 27.48
CA PRO A 206 -29.54 16.59 27.95
C PRO A 206 -30.31 17.41 26.89
N PRO A 207 -31.65 17.41 26.91
CA PRO A 207 -32.45 18.30 26.06
C PRO A 207 -32.05 19.77 26.28
N GLY A 208 -31.88 20.53 25.20
CA GLY A 208 -31.50 21.95 25.26
C GLY A 208 -30.02 22.24 25.45
N TYR A 209 -29.21 21.28 25.92
CA TYR A 209 -27.76 21.49 26.14
C TYR A 209 -27.01 21.90 24.86
N ILE A 210 -27.35 21.29 23.72
CA ILE A 210 -26.69 21.61 22.44
C ILE A 210 -26.95 23.08 22.06
N GLU A 211 -28.18 23.57 22.23
CA GLU A 211 -28.52 24.97 21.94
C GLU A 211 -27.82 25.91 22.91
N GLU A 212 -27.80 25.58 24.21
CA GLU A 212 -27.09 26.36 25.22
C GLU A 212 -25.60 26.55 24.87
N VAL A 213 -24.91 25.46 24.50
CA VAL A 213 -23.49 25.52 24.11
C VAL A 213 -23.32 26.28 22.80
N VAL A 214 -24.16 26.06 21.80
CA VAL A 214 -24.05 26.74 20.49
C VAL A 214 -24.33 28.25 20.62
N ASP A 215 -25.34 28.64 21.41
CA ASP A 215 -25.73 30.03 21.62
C ASP A 215 -24.75 30.81 22.53
N SER A 216 -23.97 30.09 23.33
CA SER A 216 -22.88 30.69 24.11
C SER A 216 -21.75 31.25 23.23
N VAL A 217 -21.60 30.76 22.00
CA VAL A 217 -20.56 31.22 21.08
C VAL A 217 -20.92 32.61 20.53
N ARG A 218 -20.35 33.66 21.14
CA ARG A 218 -20.62 35.08 20.79
C ARG A 218 -19.44 35.82 20.18
N ASP A 219 -18.20 35.39 20.45
CA ASP A 219 -17.01 36.03 19.92
C ASP A 219 -16.81 35.74 18.43
N ASP A 220 -16.64 36.80 17.63
CA ASP A 220 -16.28 36.71 16.21
C ASP A 220 -15.15 37.71 15.88
N PRO A 221 -13.92 37.24 15.57
CA PRO A 221 -13.52 35.84 15.48
C PRO A 221 -13.49 35.13 16.84
N VAL A 222 -13.57 33.80 16.80
CA VAL A 222 -13.51 32.92 17.98
C VAL A 222 -12.21 33.16 18.76
N ARG A 223 -12.33 33.27 20.09
CA ARG A 223 -11.18 33.46 20.99
C ARG A 223 -10.61 32.14 21.49
N LEU A 224 -9.29 32.07 21.51
CA LEU A 224 -8.52 30.99 22.11
C LEU A 224 -7.86 31.48 23.40
N ARG A 225 -7.68 30.59 24.37
CA ARG A 225 -6.96 30.89 25.60
C ARG A 225 -5.54 31.39 25.29
N GLU A 226 -5.07 32.37 26.05
CA GLU A 226 -3.66 32.80 25.97
C GLU A 226 -2.70 31.64 26.28
N PRO A 227 -1.52 31.57 25.64
CA PRO A 227 -0.53 30.56 25.94
C PRO A 227 -0.14 30.58 27.42
N ARG A 228 -0.26 29.44 28.08
CA ARG A 228 0.01 29.27 29.51
C ARG A 228 1.34 28.61 29.79
N TYR A 229 1.85 27.81 28.86
CA TYR A 229 3.06 27.01 29.08
C TYR A 229 4.23 27.56 28.26
N HIS A 230 5.27 28.05 28.93
CA HIS A 230 6.49 28.50 28.25
C HIS A 230 7.08 27.41 27.37
N ILE A 231 7.14 27.72 26.07
CA ILE A 231 7.72 26.88 25.01
C ILE A 231 9.21 27.23 24.93
N LYS A 232 10.10 26.27 25.19
CA LYS A 232 11.51 26.36 24.76
C LYS A 232 11.51 26.10 23.25
N GLU A 233 11.46 27.20 22.49
CA GLU A 233 11.49 27.30 21.02
C GLU A 233 10.29 26.66 20.27
N PRO A 234 9.60 27.41 19.40
CA PRO A 234 8.65 26.85 18.45
C PRO A 234 9.37 25.82 17.57
N ARG A 235 8.82 24.61 17.45
CA ARG A 235 9.37 23.61 16.56
C ARG A 235 9.12 24.06 15.12
N ALA A 236 10.18 24.27 14.34
CA ALA A 236 10.06 24.66 12.95
C ALA A 236 9.10 23.70 12.20
N PRO A 237 8.22 24.21 11.32
CA PRO A 237 7.34 23.37 10.52
C PRO A 237 8.20 22.39 9.72
N ARG A 238 8.06 21.09 10.01
CA ARG A 238 8.73 20.05 9.23
C ARG A 238 8.05 19.95 7.88
N ALA A 239 8.85 19.81 6.81
CA ALA A 239 8.32 19.47 5.50
C ALA A 239 7.41 18.23 5.61
N CYS A 240 6.19 18.37 5.11
CA CYS A 240 5.19 17.29 5.08
C CYS A 240 5.78 16.13 4.29
N ARG A 241 6.17 15.03 4.96
CA ARG A 241 6.59 13.81 4.26
C ARG A 241 5.33 13.14 3.73
N PRO A 242 5.28 12.71 2.45
CA PRO A 242 4.14 11.98 1.94
C PRO A 242 3.91 10.75 2.84
N SER A 243 2.67 10.61 3.30
CA SER A 243 2.27 9.44 4.09
C SER A 243 2.47 8.17 3.26
N LEU A 244 2.69 7.03 3.91
CA LEU A 244 2.96 5.76 3.19
C LEU A 244 1.84 5.43 2.18
N ASP A 245 0.59 5.79 2.50
CA ASP A 245 -0.57 5.59 1.63
C ASP A 245 -0.66 6.55 0.44
N ARG A 246 0.24 7.54 0.35
CA ARG A 246 0.36 8.50 -0.75
C ARG A 246 1.74 8.49 -1.41
N ALA A 247 2.63 7.61 -0.98
CA ALA A 247 3.89 7.35 -1.63
C ALA A 247 3.82 6.02 -2.39
N ILE A 248 4.60 5.91 -3.47
CA ILE A 248 4.92 4.63 -4.07
C ILE A 248 6.20 4.12 -3.43
N GLY A 249 6.10 2.98 -2.75
CA GLY A 249 7.26 2.29 -2.21
C GLY A 249 8.10 1.67 -3.31
N LEU A 250 9.33 2.13 -3.54
CA LEU A 250 10.19 1.62 -4.61
C LEU A 250 11.27 0.70 -4.03
N VAL A 251 11.35 -0.53 -4.54
CA VAL A 251 12.43 -1.48 -4.25
C VAL A 251 13.12 -1.82 -5.57
N VAL A 252 14.41 -1.56 -5.64
CA VAL A 252 15.23 -1.81 -6.84
C VAL A 252 16.12 -3.01 -6.57
N ASN A 253 16.23 -3.93 -7.53
CA ASN A 253 17.18 -5.04 -7.43
C ASN A 253 18.63 -4.54 -7.50
N ASP A 254 19.25 -4.30 -6.36
CA ASP A 254 20.66 -3.88 -6.19
C ASP A 254 21.71 -4.90 -6.66
N ARG A 255 21.30 -6.09 -7.11
CA ARG A 255 22.16 -7.10 -7.73
C ARG A 255 21.72 -7.41 -9.16
N HIS A 256 20.98 -6.53 -9.83
CA HIS A 256 20.53 -6.84 -11.19
C HIS A 256 21.68 -6.90 -12.21
N GLU A 257 22.73 -6.09 -12.04
CA GLU A 257 23.80 -5.91 -13.03
C GLU A 257 24.69 -7.14 -13.21
N ILE A 258 24.80 -7.99 -12.19
CA ILE A 258 25.69 -9.17 -12.22
C ILE A 258 25.28 -10.20 -13.29
N HIS A 259 24.00 -10.21 -13.68
CA HIS A 259 23.51 -11.09 -14.74
C HIS A 259 23.49 -10.32 -16.07
N HIS A 260 24.63 -10.22 -16.74
CA HIS A 260 24.74 -9.53 -18.04
C HIS A 260 25.20 -10.52 -19.11
N VAL A 261 24.35 -10.73 -20.12
CA VAL A 261 24.62 -11.60 -21.27
C VAL A 261 24.90 -10.68 -22.46
N HIS A 262 26.09 -10.80 -23.05
CA HIS A 262 26.57 -9.95 -24.15
C HIS A 262 26.30 -10.54 -25.55
N GLU A 263 25.52 -11.60 -25.63
CA GLU A 263 25.29 -12.35 -26.85
C GLU A 263 24.27 -11.64 -27.76
N ARG A 264 24.50 -11.72 -29.07
CA ARG A 264 23.67 -11.02 -30.07
C ARG A 264 22.23 -11.55 -30.01
N GLY A 265 21.26 -10.66 -29.84
CA GLY A 265 19.84 -10.98 -29.78
C GLY A 265 19.29 -11.13 -28.36
N TYR A 266 20.13 -11.15 -27.33
CA TYR A 266 19.67 -11.08 -25.94
C TYR A 266 19.29 -9.63 -25.58
N VAL A 267 17.99 -9.39 -25.39
CA VAL A 267 17.45 -8.04 -25.18
C VAL A 267 17.31 -7.64 -23.71
N GLU A 268 17.33 -8.62 -22.80
CA GLU A 268 17.19 -8.40 -21.37
C GLU A 268 18.53 -7.88 -20.78
N ALA A 269 18.74 -6.57 -20.77
CA ALA A 269 20.03 -5.96 -20.42
C ALA A 269 19.97 -5.06 -19.16
N PRO A 270 21.08 -4.89 -18.41
CA PRO A 270 21.10 -4.06 -17.20
C PRO A 270 20.66 -2.60 -17.43
N VAL A 271 20.89 -2.06 -18.63
CA VAL A 271 20.50 -0.69 -19.01
C VAL A 271 19.01 -0.41 -18.78
N ARG A 272 18.15 -1.43 -18.83
CA ARG A 272 16.70 -1.31 -18.60
C ARG A 272 16.38 -0.64 -17.26
N ILE A 273 17.04 -1.08 -16.18
CA ILE A 273 16.82 -0.55 -14.83
C ILE A 273 17.23 0.93 -14.77
N GLY A 274 18.40 1.26 -15.32
CA GLY A 274 18.89 2.64 -15.40
C GLY A 274 17.95 3.55 -16.20
N SER A 275 17.47 3.10 -17.37
CA SER A 275 16.51 3.85 -18.19
C SER A 275 15.19 4.10 -17.48
N ILE A 276 14.67 3.11 -16.73
CA ILE A 276 13.44 3.27 -15.94
C ILE A 276 13.67 4.27 -14.82
N LEU A 277 14.75 4.11 -14.04
CA LEU A 277 15.07 5.03 -12.95
C LEU A 277 15.21 6.47 -13.43
N GLY A 278 15.87 6.69 -14.56
CA GLY A 278 15.96 8.02 -15.19
C GLY A 278 14.59 8.59 -15.59
N GLY A 279 13.66 7.76 -16.06
CA GLY A 279 12.29 8.18 -16.33
C GLY A 279 11.49 8.59 -15.08
N LEU A 280 11.80 7.97 -13.94
CA LEU A 280 11.18 8.26 -12.65
C LEU A 280 11.80 9.47 -11.93
N GLU A 281 12.89 10.04 -12.43
CA GLU A 281 13.50 11.24 -11.84
C GLU A 281 12.52 12.42 -11.84
N GLY A 282 12.53 13.20 -10.75
CA GLY A 282 11.60 14.31 -10.54
C GLY A 282 10.17 13.90 -10.15
N LEU A 283 9.90 12.60 -9.91
CA LEU A 283 8.66 12.14 -9.31
C LEU A 283 8.83 11.96 -7.80
N ASP A 284 8.53 13.01 -7.02
CA ASP A 284 8.80 13.10 -5.58
C ASP A 284 7.95 12.15 -4.71
N PHE A 285 7.01 11.42 -5.31
CA PHE A 285 6.17 10.45 -4.61
C PHE A 285 6.78 9.05 -4.50
N PHE A 286 7.97 8.80 -5.07
CA PHE A 286 8.67 7.54 -4.86
C PHE A 286 9.53 7.55 -3.60
N VAL A 287 9.33 6.56 -2.73
CA VAL A 287 10.13 6.36 -1.52
C VAL A 287 10.92 5.06 -1.66
N ARG A 288 12.22 5.18 -1.89
CA ARG A 288 13.12 4.03 -2.04
C ARG A 288 13.31 3.27 -0.72
N ARG A 289 13.38 1.94 -0.83
CA ARG A 289 13.74 1.01 0.25
C ARG A 289 14.71 -0.04 -0.24
N GLU A 290 15.65 -0.39 0.62
CA GLU A 290 16.60 -1.47 0.36
C GLU A 290 15.90 -2.83 0.37
N PRO A 291 16.25 -3.74 -0.57
CA PRO A 291 15.69 -5.07 -0.58
C PRO A 291 16.17 -5.88 0.62
N ARG A 292 15.23 -6.50 1.34
CA ARG A 292 15.54 -7.41 2.46
C ARG A 292 15.73 -8.83 1.97
N HIS A 293 16.49 -9.61 2.72
CA HIS A 293 16.65 -11.03 2.46
C HIS A 293 15.47 -11.83 3.03
N PHE A 294 14.91 -12.72 2.20
CA PHE A 294 13.89 -13.68 2.58
C PHE A 294 14.40 -15.13 2.47
N PRO A 295 13.89 -16.06 3.29
CA PRO A 295 14.29 -17.46 3.23
C PRO A 295 13.82 -18.13 1.94
N GLU A 296 14.64 -19.04 1.41
CA GLU A 296 14.31 -19.83 0.20
C GLU A 296 13.04 -20.68 0.35
N THR A 297 12.56 -20.90 1.58
CA THR A 297 11.29 -21.61 1.82
C THR A 297 10.10 -20.92 1.16
N LEU A 298 10.13 -19.60 0.98
CA LEU A 298 9.08 -18.88 0.25
C LEU A 298 9.16 -19.12 -1.26
N ILE A 299 10.36 -19.23 -1.83
CA ILE A 299 10.54 -19.63 -3.24
C ILE A 299 10.01 -21.06 -3.43
N LYS A 300 10.36 -21.96 -2.50
CA LYS A 300 10.00 -23.39 -2.54
C LYS A 300 8.53 -23.70 -2.25
N LYS A 301 7.72 -22.70 -1.88
CA LYS A 301 6.25 -22.82 -1.81
C LYS A 301 5.59 -22.76 -3.19
N VAL A 302 6.22 -22.01 -4.10
CA VAL A 302 5.74 -21.77 -5.46
C VAL A 302 6.47 -22.67 -6.46
N HIS A 303 7.79 -22.75 -6.32
CA HIS A 303 8.66 -23.54 -7.19
C HIS A 303 8.98 -24.89 -6.56
N ALA A 304 9.00 -25.94 -7.36
CA ALA A 304 9.36 -27.26 -6.91
C ALA A 304 10.79 -27.28 -6.36
N ARG A 305 10.96 -27.94 -5.21
CA ARG A 305 12.24 -27.96 -4.50
C ARG A 305 13.41 -28.42 -5.37
N ASP A 306 13.20 -29.46 -6.18
CA ASP A 306 14.22 -30.03 -7.04
C ASP A 306 14.62 -29.14 -8.22
N PHE A 307 13.72 -28.28 -8.69
CA PHE A 307 14.00 -27.24 -9.67
C PHE A 307 14.86 -26.12 -9.04
N VAL A 308 14.48 -25.63 -7.86
CA VAL A 308 15.24 -24.59 -7.14
C VAL A 308 16.66 -25.05 -6.81
N GLU A 309 16.82 -26.27 -6.29
CA GLU A 309 18.14 -26.85 -5.99
C GLU A 309 18.97 -27.08 -7.27
N TYR A 310 18.32 -27.42 -8.39
CA TYR A 310 18.99 -27.54 -9.68
C TYR A 310 19.56 -26.19 -10.12
N LEU A 311 18.74 -25.13 -10.19
CA LEU A 311 19.19 -23.79 -10.59
C LEU A 311 20.35 -23.30 -9.72
N LYS A 312 20.25 -23.48 -8.41
CA LYS A 312 21.32 -23.13 -7.47
C LYS A 312 22.63 -23.86 -7.80
N ARG A 313 22.55 -25.17 -8.01
CA ARG A 313 23.72 -26.04 -8.23
C ARG A 313 24.35 -25.88 -9.62
N VAL A 314 23.54 -25.73 -10.66
CA VAL A 314 24.07 -25.55 -12.02
C VAL A 314 24.76 -24.20 -12.14
N CYS A 315 24.11 -23.11 -11.71
CA CYS A 315 24.69 -21.77 -11.75
C CYS A 315 25.99 -21.69 -10.93
N SER A 316 26.05 -22.28 -9.73
CA SER A 316 27.28 -22.26 -8.93
C SER A 316 28.48 -22.98 -9.56
N LYS A 317 28.25 -23.78 -10.61
CA LYS A 317 29.28 -24.56 -11.32
C LYS A 317 29.61 -24.03 -12.71
N VAL A 318 28.84 -23.07 -13.24
CA VAL A 318 29.18 -22.45 -14.52
C VAL A 318 30.39 -21.54 -14.33
N GLU A 319 31.35 -21.62 -15.23
CA GLU A 319 32.53 -20.74 -15.22
C GLU A 319 32.14 -19.29 -15.52
N GLU A 320 33.01 -18.35 -15.14
CA GLU A 320 32.82 -16.94 -15.46
C GLU A 320 32.82 -16.71 -16.98
N GLY A 321 31.93 -15.85 -17.46
CA GLY A 321 31.80 -15.55 -18.90
C GLY A 321 31.23 -16.70 -19.75
N ARG A 322 30.84 -17.83 -19.15
CA ARG A 322 30.17 -18.94 -19.85
C ARG A 322 28.66 -18.93 -19.56
N SER A 323 27.91 -19.39 -20.55
CA SER A 323 26.46 -19.60 -20.48
C SER A 323 26.13 -21.02 -20.95
N ILE A 324 25.13 -21.63 -20.33
CA ILE A 324 24.53 -22.90 -20.78
C ILE A 324 23.21 -22.57 -21.45
N TYR A 325 23.06 -22.99 -22.70
CA TYR A 325 21.78 -22.95 -23.41
C TYR A 325 21.21 -24.36 -23.52
N PRO A 326 19.96 -24.59 -23.10
CA PRO A 326 19.30 -25.87 -23.31
C PRO A 326 19.02 -26.07 -24.81
N TYR A 327 19.29 -27.29 -25.29
CA TYR A 327 19.07 -27.67 -26.69
C TYR A 327 18.29 -29.00 -26.87
N VAL A 328 18.05 -29.75 -25.78
CA VAL A 328 17.25 -30.99 -25.80
C VAL A 328 16.21 -30.95 -24.69
N PHE A 329 14.94 -31.13 -25.07
CA PHE A 329 13.80 -31.04 -24.16
C PHE A 329 13.07 -32.39 -24.07
N PRO A 330 12.76 -32.91 -22.88
CA PRO A 330 12.18 -34.23 -22.70
C PRO A 330 10.64 -34.23 -22.89
N ILE A 331 10.16 -33.97 -24.12
CA ILE A 331 8.72 -33.87 -24.44
C ILE A 331 7.97 -35.20 -24.25
N ARG A 332 8.55 -36.31 -24.73
CA ARG A 332 7.91 -37.64 -24.74
C ARG A 332 8.13 -38.43 -23.45
N ASN A 333 9.27 -38.23 -22.77
CA ASN A 333 9.64 -39.01 -21.60
C ASN A 333 10.52 -38.19 -20.63
N ALA A 334 9.88 -37.62 -19.62
CA ALA A 334 10.53 -36.88 -18.53
C ALA A 334 10.77 -37.74 -17.27
N ALA A 335 10.68 -39.07 -17.35
CA ALA A 335 10.74 -39.95 -16.17
C ALA A 335 12.13 -39.99 -15.52
N ARG A 336 13.22 -39.75 -16.28
CA ARG A 336 14.60 -39.76 -15.78
C ARG A 336 15.33 -38.47 -16.12
N ARG A 337 16.00 -37.90 -15.12
CA ARG A 337 16.78 -36.67 -15.26
C ARG A 337 18.22 -36.98 -15.68
N PRO A 338 18.79 -36.28 -16.67
CA PRO A 338 20.21 -36.41 -17.02
C PRO A 338 21.11 -36.15 -15.81
N LYS A 339 22.21 -36.90 -15.63
CA LYS A 339 23.14 -36.69 -14.51
C LYS A 339 24.00 -35.45 -14.70
N ASP A 340 24.41 -35.20 -15.93
CA ASP A 340 25.15 -34.00 -16.34
C ASP A 340 24.26 -32.76 -16.19
N LEU A 341 24.79 -31.70 -15.55
CA LEU A 341 24.01 -30.52 -15.20
C LEU A 341 23.69 -29.65 -16.42
N PRO A 342 24.64 -29.31 -17.30
CA PRO A 342 24.32 -28.63 -18.56
C PRO A 342 23.25 -29.34 -19.40
N VAL A 343 23.35 -30.66 -19.59
CA VAL A 343 22.35 -31.43 -20.35
C VAL A 343 20.99 -31.46 -19.63
N ARG A 344 20.98 -31.43 -18.29
CA ARG A 344 19.74 -31.36 -17.50
C ARG A 344 19.00 -30.03 -17.68
N ALA A 345 19.60 -28.98 -18.24
CA ALA A 345 18.94 -27.67 -18.40
C ALA A 345 17.61 -27.77 -19.14
N GLY A 346 17.54 -28.53 -20.23
CA GLY A 346 16.29 -28.69 -20.99
C GLY A 346 15.21 -29.51 -20.27
N TYR A 347 15.53 -30.19 -19.16
CA TYR A 347 14.52 -30.81 -18.28
C TYR A 347 13.72 -29.77 -17.49
N TYR A 348 14.31 -28.59 -17.27
CA TYR A 348 13.75 -27.52 -16.45
C TYR A 348 13.61 -26.22 -17.25
N CYS A 349 13.61 -26.27 -18.59
CA CYS A 349 13.49 -25.09 -19.43
C CYS A 349 12.41 -25.26 -20.50
N ILE A 350 11.75 -24.16 -20.88
CA ILE A 350 10.72 -24.14 -21.93
C ILE A 350 11.17 -23.47 -23.24
N ASP A 351 12.40 -22.94 -23.30
CA ASP A 351 12.95 -22.32 -24.51
C ASP A 351 14.46 -22.55 -24.68
N THR A 352 15.02 -22.06 -25.79
CA THR A 352 16.45 -22.18 -26.13
C THR A 352 17.24 -20.88 -25.97
N PHE A 353 16.63 -19.80 -25.46
CA PHE A 353 17.23 -18.46 -25.47
C PHE A 353 17.37 -17.84 -24.07
N THR A 354 16.96 -18.54 -23.03
CA THR A 354 17.20 -18.18 -21.63
C THR A 354 18.45 -18.90 -21.11
N PRO A 355 19.61 -18.22 -20.96
CA PRO A 355 20.85 -18.88 -20.57
C PRO A 355 20.98 -19.12 -19.07
N LEU A 356 21.65 -20.19 -18.67
CA LEU A 356 22.15 -20.35 -17.31
C LEU A 356 23.62 -19.92 -17.23
N ASN A 357 23.89 -18.84 -16.51
CA ASN A 357 25.25 -18.43 -16.14
C ASN A 357 25.43 -18.41 -14.63
N ARG A 358 26.68 -18.18 -14.17
CA ARG A 358 27.00 -18.23 -12.74
C ARG A 358 26.21 -17.27 -11.85
N ASN A 359 25.69 -16.21 -12.43
CA ASN A 359 25.02 -15.12 -11.73
C ASN A 359 23.49 -15.18 -11.81
N ALA A 360 22.92 -16.02 -12.69
CA ALA A 360 21.48 -16.11 -12.94
C ALA A 360 20.69 -16.41 -11.65
N TYR A 361 21.10 -17.41 -10.87
CA TYR A 361 20.45 -17.75 -9.60
C TYR A 361 20.48 -16.58 -8.59
N VAL A 362 21.64 -15.94 -8.43
CA VAL A 362 21.83 -14.87 -7.43
C VAL A 362 20.97 -13.65 -7.79
N ALA A 363 20.98 -13.24 -9.07
CA ALA A 363 20.17 -12.12 -9.56
C ALA A 363 18.68 -12.42 -9.44
N ALA A 364 18.23 -13.61 -9.86
CA ALA A 364 16.83 -14.02 -9.77
C ALA A 364 16.32 -14.14 -8.33
N LYS A 365 17.14 -14.68 -7.41
CA LYS A 365 16.81 -14.67 -5.98
C LYS A 365 16.66 -13.23 -5.50
N ARG A 366 17.57 -12.32 -5.87
CA ARG A 366 17.45 -10.92 -5.46
C ARG A 366 16.20 -10.23 -6.03
N SER A 367 15.75 -10.59 -7.24
CA SER A 367 14.44 -10.16 -7.76
C SER A 367 13.28 -10.59 -6.85
N VAL A 368 13.30 -11.83 -6.36
CA VAL A 368 12.30 -12.32 -5.40
C VAL A 368 12.35 -11.54 -4.07
N ASP A 369 13.54 -11.24 -3.57
CA ASP A 369 13.73 -10.42 -2.37
C ASP A 369 13.11 -9.03 -2.53
N CYS A 370 13.26 -8.41 -3.70
CA CYS A 370 12.65 -7.12 -4.01
C CYS A 370 11.12 -7.22 -4.03
N ALA A 371 10.57 -8.22 -4.73
CA ALA A 371 9.12 -8.44 -4.83
C ALA A 371 8.48 -8.71 -3.46
N LEU A 372 9.11 -9.53 -2.62
CA LEU A 372 8.66 -9.78 -1.24
C LEU A 372 8.82 -8.56 -0.33
N THR A 373 9.90 -7.78 -0.50
CA THR A 373 10.06 -6.51 0.23
C THR A 373 8.92 -5.55 -0.11
N ALA A 374 8.58 -5.39 -1.40
CA ALA A 374 7.50 -4.55 -1.86
C ALA A 374 6.12 -5.08 -1.41
N ALA A 375 5.89 -6.39 -1.45
CA ALA A 375 4.69 -7.02 -0.89
C ALA A 375 4.53 -6.70 0.61
N GLU A 376 5.62 -6.80 1.39
CA GLU A 376 5.59 -6.38 2.79
C GLU A 376 5.29 -4.89 2.93
N MET A 377 5.78 -4.00 2.06
CA MET A 377 5.45 -2.58 2.12
C MET A 377 3.93 -2.33 2.06
N LEU A 378 3.18 -3.10 1.27
CA LEU A 378 1.71 -3.01 1.27
C LEU A 378 1.12 -3.34 2.65
N LEU A 379 1.59 -4.42 3.28
CA LEU A 379 1.17 -4.82 4.63
C LEU A 379 1.60 -3.78 5.69
N GLN A 380 2.62 -2.98 5.39
CA GLN A 380 3.10 -1.88 6.24
C GLN A 380 2.33 -0.57 6.02
N GLY A 381 1.32 -0.56 5.14
CA GLY A 381 0.43 0.57 4.92
C GLY A 381 0.77 1.42 3.69
N TYR A 382 1.71 0.99 2.84
CA TYR A 382 1.78 1.55 1.50
C TYR A 382 0.55 1.15 0.70
N ARG A 383 0.02 2.09 -0.07
CA ARG A 383 -1.10 1.81 -0.98
C ARG A 383 -0.62 1.22 -2.30
N ILE A 384 0.53 1.69 -2.76
CA ILE A 384 1.22 1.19 -3.94
C ILE A 384 2.67 0.91 -3.57
N SER A 385 3.18 -0.22 -4.06
CA SER A 385 4.60 -0.53 -4.04
C SER A 385 5.04 -1.01 -5.41
N TYR A 386 6.31 -0.81 -5.74
CA TYR A 386 6.92 -1.16 -7.01
C TYR A 386 8.22 -1.92 -6.76
N ALA A 387 8.26 -3.16 -7.21
CA ALA A 387 9.48 -3.97 -7.31
C ALA A 387 10.05 -3.83 -8.72
N LEU A 388 11.07 -2.98 -8.86
CA LEU A 388 11.84 -2.81 -10.09
C LEU A 388 12.91 -3.91 -10.13
N VAL A 389 12.54 -5.03 -10.74
CA VAL A 389 13.32 -6.28 -10.74
C VAL A 389 13.91 -6.61 -12.10
N ARG A 390 15.04 -7.32 -12.06
CA ARG A 390 15.71 -7.93 -13.22
C ARG A 390 16.60 -9.07 -12.71
N PRO A 391 16.49 -10.31 -13.23
CA PRO A 391 15.62 -10.73 -14.34
C PRO A 391 14.11 -10.70 -13.99
N PRO A 392 13.23 -10.71 -15.02
CA PRO A 392 11.76 -10.83 -14.87
C PRO A 392 11.35 -12.22 -14.34
N GLY A 393 10.05 -12.45 -14.18
CA GLY A 393 9.52 -13.65 -13.51
C GLY A 393 8.33 -14.36 -14.15
N HIS A 394 7.45 -13.69 -14.88
CA HIS A 394 6.11 -14.23 -15.20
C HIS A 394 6.08 -15.51 -16.07
N HIS A 395 7.16 -15.83 -16.79
CA HIS A 395 7.30 -17.06 -17.58
C HIS A 395 7.84 -18.27 -16.79
N ALA A 396 8.36 -18.06 -15.57
CA ALA A 396 8.85 -19.16 -14.76
C ALA A 396 7.68 -19.95 -14.14
N GLU A 397 7.51 -21.18 -14.58
CA GLU A 397 6.54 -22.16 -14.07
C GLU A 397 7.05 -22.80 -12.77
N SER A 398 6.20 -23.58 -12.10
CA SER A 398 6.57 -24.28 -10.87
C SER A 398 7.82 -25.16 -11.00
N ARG A 399 8.08 -25.69 -12.20
CA ARG A 399 9.20 -26.60 -12.49
C ARG A 399 10.06 -26.18 -13.67
N ALA A 400 9.85 -25.00 -14.26
CA ALA A 400 10.62 -24.61 -15.44
C ALA A 400 10.95 -23.12 -15.47
N PHE A 401 12.13 -22.79 -16.00
CA PHE A 401 12.54 -21.44 -16.35
C PHE A 401 12.36 -21.20 -17.86
N GLY A 402 12.29 -19.93 -18.27
CA GLY A 402 12.15 -19.54 -19.67
C GLY A 402 11.71 -18.08 -19.82
N GLY A 403 11.70 -17.53 -21.02
CA GLY A 403 11.34 -16.15 -21.31
C GLY A 403 12.16 -15.14 -20.52
N PHE A 404 13.46 -15.39 -20.35
CA PHE A 404 14.37 -14.63 -19.47
C PHE A 404 14.08 -14.76 -17.95
N CYS A 405 13.07 -15.54 -17.56
CA CYS A 405 12.61 -15.70 -16.18
C CYS A 405 13.14 -16.98 -15.54
N TYR A 406 13.70 -16.88 -14.33
CA TYR A 406 14.21 -18.04 -13.57
C TYR A 406 13.37 -18.36 -12.32
N PHE A 407 12.87 -17.32 -11.65
CA PHE A 407 11.91 -17.43 -10.56
C PHE A 407 10.78 -16.45 -10.78
N ASN A 408 9.56 -16.91 -10.58
CA ASN A 408 8.37 -16.09 -10.73
C ASN A 408 8.17 -15.16 -9.53
N SER A 409 8.82 -14.00 -9.59
CA SER A 409 8.77 -12.97 -8.55
C SER A 409 7.34 -12.47 -8.31
N THR A 410 6.55 -12.35 -9.39
CA THR A 410 5.12 -11.97 -9.36
C THR A 410 4.30 -13.00 -8.58
N ALA A 411 4.41 -14.28 -8.94
CA ALA A 411 3.68 -15.35 -8.26
C ALA A 411 4.13 -15.55 -6.81
N ILE A 412 5.42 -15.45 -6.51
CA ILE A 412 5.91 -15.55 -5.12
C ILE A 412 5.36 -14.43 -4.24
N ALA A 413 5.29 -13.20 -4.76
CA ALA A 413 4.69 -12.09 -4.03
C ALA A 413 3.16 -12.26 -3.87
N ALA A 414 2.47 -12.76 -4.90
CA ALA A 414 1.04 -13.04 -4.83
C ALA A 414 0.72 -14.16 -3.82
N ASP A 415 1.51 -15.25 -3.79
CA ASP A 415 1.37 -16.32 -2.79
C ASP A 415 1.59 -15.78 -1.37
N TYR A 416 2.61 -14.95 -1.17
CA TYR A 416 2.88 -14.31 0.12
C TYR A 416 1.70 -13.45 0.61
N LEU A 417 1.10 -12.66 -0.28
CA LEU A 417 -0.06 -11.82 0.03
C LEU A 417 -1.36 -12.63 0.20
N SER A 418 -1.48 -13.79 -0.46
CA SER A 418 -2.67 -14.66 -0.37
C SER A 418 -2.97 -15.13 1.05
N ALA A 419 -1.93 -15.26 1.89
CA ALA A 419 -2.05 -15.54 3.31
C ALA A 419 -2.79 -14.44 4.10
N GLN A 420 -2.90 -13.22 3.54
CA GLN A 420 -3.60 -12.09 4.14
C GLN A 420 -4.99 -11.83 3.52
N GLY A 421 -5.33 -12.51 2.43
CA GLY A 421 -6.62 -12.38 1.75
C GLY A 421 -6.50 -12.61 0.25
N ARG A 422 -7.65 -12.70 -0.45
CA ARG A 422 -7.67 -12.98 -1.90
C ARG A 422 -6.81 -12.01 -2.70
N VAL A 423 -6.07 -12.53 -3.68
CA VAL A 423 -5.17 -11.74 -4.54
C VAL A 423 -5.62 -11.83 -5.99
N ALA A 424 -5.64 -10.72 -6.71
CA ALA A 424 -5.72 -10.76 -8.17
C ALA A 424 -4.34 -10.45 -8.75
N VAL A 425 -3.88 -11.28 -9.67
CA VAL A 425 -2.72 -11.00 -10.52
C VAL A 425 -3.28 -10.53 -11.87
N ILE A 426 -2.88 -9.34 -12.30
CA ILE A 426 -3.11 -8.87 -13.67
C ILE A 426 -1.76 -8.73 -14.37
N ASP A 427 -1.59 -9.48 -15.45
CA ASP A 427 -0.43 -9.39 -16.32
C ASP A 427 -0.78 -8.51 -17.52
N ILE A 428 -0.03 -7.40 -17.65
CA ILE A 428 -0.16 -6.41 -18.72
C ILE A 428 1.13 -6.33 -19.56
N ASP A 429 2.03 -7.30 -19.42
CA ASP A 429 3.11 -7.57 -20.36
C ASP A 429 2.55 -7.97 -21.73
N TYR A 430 3.31 -7.73 -22.80
CA TYR A 430 2.90 -8.14 -24.14
C TYR A 430 2.74 -9.66 -24.27
N HIS A 431 3.54 -10.44 -23.53
CA HIS A 431 3.53 -11.89 -23.56
C HIS A 431 2.63 -12.48 -22.48
N HIS A 432 2.11 -13.67 -22.74
CA HIS A 432 1.33 -14.40 -21.75
C HIS A 432 2.21 -14.84 -20.58
N GLY A 433 1.86 -14.45 -19.35
CA GLY A 433 2.47 -14.93 -18.11
C GLY A 433 2.11 -16.38 -17.76
N ASN A 434 2.51 -17.32 -18.60
CA ASN A 434 2.23 -18.76 -18.47
C ASN A 434 2.68 -19.35 -17.14
N GLY A 435 3.81 -18.89 -16.58
CA GLY A 435 4.28 -19.34 -15.28
C GLY A 435 3.30 -18.98 -14.17
N SER A 436 2.82 -17.72 -14.16
CA SER A 436 1.83 -17.26 -13.19
C SER A 436 0.52 -18.01 -13.34
N GLN A 437 0.08 -18.29 -14.57
CA GLN A 437 -1.10 -19.10 -14.83
C GLN A 437 -0.95 -20.52 -14.27
N GLU A 438 0.15 -21.23 -14.57
CA GLU A 438 0.38 -22.62 -14.15
C GLU A 438 0.40 -22.76 -12.63
N ILE A 439 1.13 -21.87 -11.94
CA ILE A 439 1.29 -21.89 -10.49
C ILE A 439 -0.06 -21.79 -9.74
N PHE A 440 -1.01 -21.02 -10.28
CA PHE A 440 -2.31 -20.78 -9.64
C PHE A 440 -3.47 -21.52 -10.31
N TYR A 441 -3.21 -22.39 -11.28
CA TYR A 441 -4.26 -22.95 -12.16
C TYR A 441 -5.36 -23.72 -11.42
N ASP A 442 -5.01 -24.38 -10.31
CA ASP A 442 -5.93 -25.12 -9.44
C ASP A 442 -6.45 -24.31 -8.23
N ARG A 443 -6.09 -23.03 -8.11
CA ARG A 443 -6.37 -22.19 -6.93
C ARG A 443 -7.47 -21.17 -7.18
N SER A 444 -8.34 -20.99 -6.18
CA SER A 444 -9.43 -19.99 -6.21
C SER A 444 -9.17 -18.75 -5.34
N ASP A 445 -8.13 -18.80 -4.50
CA ASP A 445 -7.73 -17.69 -3.63
C ASP A 445 -6.89 -16.64 -4.36
N VAL A 446 -6.31 -17.01 -5.51
CA VAL A 446 -5.61 -16.13 -6.45
C VAL A 446 -6.32 -16.16 -7.81
N LEU A 447 -6.75 -15.00 -8.31
CA LEU A 447 -7.27 -14.83 -9.68
C LEU A 447 -6.13 -14.43 -10.60
N THR A 448 -5.88 -15.17 -11.67
CA THR A 448 -4.94 -14.79 -12.73
C THR A 448 -5.68 -14.21 -13.93
N VAL A 449 -5.25 -13.03 -14.38
CA VAL A 449 -5.77 -12.36 -15.57
C VAL A 449 -4.59 -11.91 -16.42
N SER A 450 -4.57 -12.24 -17.71
CA SER A 450 -3.49 -11.81 -18.60
C SER A 450 -4.04 -11.23 -19.91
N ILE A 451 -3.47 -10.12 -20.36
CA ILE A 451 -3.79 -9.45 -21.63
C ILE A 451 -2.53 -9.46 -22.48
N HIS A 452 -2.51 -10.26 -23.55
CA HIS A 452 -1.28 -10.57 -24.30
C HIS A 452 -1.56 -10.76 -25.80
N GLY A 453 -0.49 -10.75 -26.60
CA GLY A 453 -0.56 -11.19 -28.00
C GLY A 453 -0.98 -12.65 -28.10
N SER A 454 -1.80 -13.01 -29.10
CA SER A 454 -2.28 -14.38 -29.24
C SER A 454 -1.12 -15.37 -29.28
N PRO A 455 -1.21 -16.50 -28.55
CA PRO A 455 -0.20 -17.56 -28.64
C PRO A 455 -0.02 -18.13 -30.06
N ASP A 456 -0.95 -17.86 -30.99
CA ASP A 456 -0.79 -18.24 -32.40
C ASP A 456 0.44 -17.60 -33.07
N PHE A 457 0.91 -16.45 -32.58
CA PHE A 457 2.05 -15.72 -33.15
C PHE A 457 3.03 -15.17 -32.11
N ALA A 458 2.67 -15.15 -30.83
CA ALA A 458 3.52 -14.63 -29.76
C ALA A 458 3.94 -15.73 -28.77
N TYR A 459 5.16 -15.60 -28.24
CA TYR A 459 5.63 -16.44 -27.13
C TYR A 459 4.65 -16.34 -25.94
N PRO A 460 4.29 -17.45 -25.27
CA PRO A 460 4.95 -18.77 -25.24
C PRO A 460 4.37 -19.82 -26.19
N TYR A 461 3.48 -19.46 -27.12
CA TYR A 461 2.88 -20.32 -28.16
C TYR A 461 1.96 -21.47 -27.70
N PHE A 462 2.23 -22.08 -26.54
CA PHE A 462 1.56 -23.31 -26.09
C PHE A 462 0.59 -23.10 -24.93
N SER A 463 0.42 -21.85 -24.49
CA SER A 463 -0.56 -21.45 -23.47
C SER A 463 -0.93 -19.98 -23.63
N GLY A 464 -2.01 -19.56 -22.99
CA GLY A 464 -2.60 -18.21 -23.12
C GLY A 464 -3.88 -18.22 -23.95
N PHE A 465 -4.37 -19.41 -24.33
CA PHE A 465 -5.61 -19.51 -25.07
C PHE A 465 -6.81 -19.16 -24.17
N ARG A 466 -7.89 -18.68 -24.81
CA ARG A 466 -9.06 -18.12 -24.12
C ARG A 466 -9.85 -19.16 -23.31
N ASP A 467 -9.79 -20.42 -23.73
CA ASP A 467 -10.47 -21.57 -23.14
C ASP A 467 -9.74 -22.16 -21.92
N GLU A 468 -8.50 -21.73 -21.66
CA GLU A 468 -7.75 -22.05 -20.45
C GLU A 468 -8.32 -21.28 -19.25
N ARG A 469 -9.16 -21.93 -18.45
CA ARG A 469 -9.95 -21.26 -17.41
C ARG A 469 -9.62 -21.71 -15.98
N GLY A 470 -8.54 -22.45 -15.79
CA GLY A 470 -8.21 -23.12 -14.53
C GLY A 470 -8.82 -24.50 -14.44
N SER A 471 -8.41 -25.27 -13.43
CA SER A 471 -8.89 -26.63 -13.15
C SER A 471 -9.24 -26.80 -11.67
N GLY A 472 -9.95 -27.89 -11.33
CA GLY A 472 -10.34 -28.18 -9.95
C GLY A 472 -11.03 -26.98 -9.27
N SER A 473 -10.53 -26.59 -8.09
CA SER A 473 -11.01 -25.40 -7.38
C SER A 473 -10.72 -24.09 -8.11
N GLY A 474 -9.71 -24.03 -8.96
CA GLY A 474 -9.32 -22.86 -9.75
C GLY A 474 -10.16 -22.64 -11.01
N LEU A 475 -11.12 -23.52 -11.33
CA LEU A 475 -11.99 -23.33 -12.50
C LEU A 475 -12.75 -22.00 -12.43
N GLY A 476 -12.56 -21.16 -13.44
CA GLY A 476 -13.08 -19.81 -13.54
C GLY A 476 -12.19 -18.73 -12.92
N TYR A 477 -11.06 -19.09 -12.32
CA TYR A 477 -10.09 -18.19 -11.68
C TYR A 477 -8.81 -17.97 -12.51
N ASN A 478 -8.77 -18.48 -13.75
CA ASN A 478 -7.85 -18.02 -14.79
C ASN A 478 -8.63 -17.36 -15.94
N VAL A 479 -8.16 -16.21 -16.43
CA VAL A 479 -8.80 -15.47 -17.52
C VAL A 479 -7.76 -14.89 -18.48
N ASN A 480 -7.73 -15.44 -19.69
CA ASN A 480 -6.86 -14.97 -20.77
C ASN A 480 -7.61 -14.08 -21.76
N TYR A 481 -6.95 -12.98 -22.14
CA TYR A 481 -7.35 -12.11 -23.24
C TYR A 481 -6.27 -12.13 -24.33
N PRO A 482 -6.21 -13.20 -25.16
CA PRO A 482 -5.33 -13.21 -26.32
C PRO A 482 -5.85 -12.23 -27.39
N LEU A 483 -4.97 -11.36 -27.87
CA LEU A 483 -5.29 -10.28 -28.80
C LEU A 483 -4.55 -10.42 -30.15
N PRO A 484 -5.09 -9.85 -31.24
CA PRO A 484 -4.42 -9.85 -32.55
C PRO A 484 -3.05 -9.19 -32.56
N GLU A 485 -2.24 -9.51 -33.58
CA GLU A 485 -0.87 -9.03 -33.76
C GLU A 485 -0.78 -7.51 -33.89
N HIS A 486 -1.77 -6.86 -34.50
CA HIS A 486 -1.83 -5.41 -34.59
C HIS A 486 -2.93 -4.89 -33.66
N PHE A 487 -2.51 -4.19 -32.61
CA PHE A 487 -3.40 -3.66 -31.59
C PHE A 487 -2.95 -2.26 -31.16
N GLY A 488 -3.93 -1.37 -30.97
CA GLY A 488 -3.75 0.01 -30.55
C GLY A 488 -4.08 0.23 -29.07
N GLY A 489 -3.66 1.37 -28.55
CA GLY A 489 -3.91 1.74 -27.15
C GLY A 489 -5.39 1.89 -26.81
N GLU A 490 -6.24 2.33 -27.76
CA GLU A 490 -7.68 2.46 -27.52
C GLU A 490 -8.37 1.10 -27.38
N GLU A 491 -8.11 0.17 -28.29
CA GLU A 491 -8.61 -1.20 -28.18
C GLU A 491 -8.10 -1.87 -26.90
N TYR A 492 -6.81 -1.67 -26.58
CA TYR A 492 -6.19 -2.19 -25.36
C TYR A 492 -6.95 -1.74 -24.12
N ARG A 493 -7.28 -0.46 -23.99
CA ARG A 493 -8.05 0.07 -22.85
C ARG A 493 -9.45 -0.55 -22.74
N ARG A 494 -10.11 -0.85 -23.86
CA ARG A 494 -11.41 -1.56 -23.83
C ARG A 494 -11.27 -2.95 -23.23
N VAL A 495 -10.17 -3.66 -23.51
CA VAL A 495 -9.87 -4.98 -22.94
C VAL A 495 -9.45 -4.85 -21.47
N LEU A 496 -8.57 -3.92 -21.14
CA LEU A 496 -8.17 -3.62 -19.75
C LEU A 496 -9.40 -3.31 -18.89
N SER A 497 -10.36 -2.52 -19.40
CA SER A 497 -11.62 -2.25 -18.72
C SER A 497 -12.43 -3.53 -18.41
N LYS A 498 -12.46 -4.50 -19.33
CA LYS A 498 -13.10 -5.81 -19.11
C LYS A 498 -12.36 -6.63 -18.05
N ALA A 499 -11.03 -6.68 -18.12
CA ALA A 499 -10.17 -7.34 -17.14
C ALA A 499 -10.36 -6.76 -15.73
N LEU A 500 -10.33 -5.43 -15.59
CA LEU A 500 -10.55 -4.74 -14.32
C LEU A 500 -11.95 -4.99 -13.76
N ARG A 501 -13.00 -5.05 -14.59
CA ARG A 501 -14.34 -5.47 -14.13
C ARG A 501 -14.35 -6.90 -13.60
N ARG A 502 -13.63 -7.84 -14.23
CA ARG A 502 -13.50 -9.21 -13.74
C ARG A 502 -12.81 -9.26 -12.37
N ILE A 503 -11.76 -8.46 -12.19
CA ILE A 503 -11.04 -8.29 -10.93
C ILE A 503 -11.95 -7.69 -9.85
N GLN A 504 -12.72 -6.65 -10.19
CA GLN A 504 -13.65 -6.02 -9.25
C GLN A 504 -14.68 -7.03 -8.70
N ARG A 505 -15.21 -7.92 -9.55
CA ARG A 505 -16.15 -8.97 -9.15
C ARG A 505 -15.52 -10.00 -8.22
N PHE A 506 -14.23 -10.28 -8.38
CA PHE A 506 -13.48 -11.17 -7.50
C PHE A 506 -13.22 -10.57 -6.09
N ARG A 507 -13.34 -9.23 -5.97
CA ARG A 507 -13.18 -8.48 -4.71
C ARG A 507 -11.87 -8.87 -3.99
N PRO A 508 -10.70 -8.72 -4.64
CA PRO A 508 -9.42 -9.03 -4.01
C PRO A 508 -9.10 -8.02 -2.91
N LYS A 509 -8.22 -8.44 -1.98
CA LYS A 509 -7.59 -7.59 -0.98
C LYS A 509 -6.31 -6.95 -1.48
N PHE A 510 -5.62 -7.63 -2.39
CA PHE A 510 -4.41 -7.12 -3.02
C PHE A 510 -4.49 -7.32 -4.53
N LEU A 511 -3.98 -6.35 -5.28
CA LEU A 511 -3.73 -6.46 -6.70
C LEU A 511 -2.22 -6.58 -6.92
N VAL A 512 -1.79 -7.56 -7.68
CA VAL A 512 -0.41 -7.67 -8.16
C VAL A 512 -0.44 -7.45 -9.67
N VAL A 513 0.32 -6.46 -10.15
CA VAL A 513 0.43 -6.13 -11.57
C VAL A 513 1.79 -6.61 -12.06
N ALA A 514 1.80 -7.58 -12.96
CA ALA A 514 2.99 -7.90 -13.75
C ALA A 514 3.08 -6.86 -14.87
N LEU A 515 4.01 -5.91 -14.73
CA LEU A 515 4.13 -4.75 -15.61
C LEU A 515 5.23 -4.97 -16.63
N GLY A 516 4.85 -5.33 -17.86
CA GLY A 516 5.68 -5.19 -19.04
C GLY A 516 5.45 -3.85 -19.75
N LEU A 517 6.51 -3.29 -20.32
CA LEU A 517 6.46 -2.07 -21.14
C LEU A 517 6.75 -2.34 -22.63
N ASP A 518 6.75 -3.61 -23.02
CA ASP A 518 6.97 -4.13 -24.38
C ASP A 518 5.73 -4.10 -25.27
N THR A 519 4.56 -3.75 -24.71
CA THR A 519 3.38 -3.35 -25.49
C THR A 519 3.57 -2.03 -26.24
N ALA A 520 4.66 -1.31 -25.98
CA ALA A 520 4.98 -0.01 -26.55
C ALA A 520 5.32 -0.08 -28.03
N LYS A 521 5.00 1.01 -28.75
CA LYS A 521 5.37 1.18 -30.15
C LYS A 521 6.87 0.97 -30.38
N ALA A 522 7.18 0.07 -31.31
CA ALA A 522 8.53 -0.28 -31.75
C ALA A 522 9.42 -0.94 -30.68
N ASP A 523 8.84 -1.50 -29.63
CA ASP A 523 9.57 -2.45 -28.80
C ASP A 523 10.02 -3.65 -29.66
N PRO A 524 11.26 -4.15 -29.51
CA PRO A 524 11.75 -5.24 -30.35
C PRO A 524 11.08 -6.60 -30.09
N THR A 525 10.34 -6.74 -29.00
CA THR A 525 9.70 -8.02 -28.60
C THR A 525 8.19 -8.04 -28.76
N GLY A 526 7.58 -6.90 -29.12
CA GLY A 526 6.13 -6.77 -29.28
C GLY A 526 5.75 -6.03 -30.57
N THR A 527 4.57 -6.34 -31.11
CA THR A 527 4.07 -5.77 -32.37
C THR A 527 3.03 -4.65 -32.17
N TRP A 528 2.66 -4.36 -30.93
CA TRP A 528 1.66 -3.33 -30.60
C TRP A 528 2.22 -1.91 -30.66
N SER A 529 1.32 -0.94 -30.59
CA SER A 529 1.61 0.46 -30.87
C SER A 529 1.26 1.43 -29.74
N LEU A 530 1.25 0.95 -28.48
CA LEU A 530 0.96 1.81 -27.33
C LEU A 530 1.98 2.94 -27.21
N LYS A 531 1.48 4.14 -26.90
CA LYS A 531 2.25 5.35 -26.66
C LYS A 531 2.22 5.70 -25.18
N GLU A 532 3.02 6.68 -24.79
CA GLU A 532 3.17 7.15 -23.42
C GLU A 532 1.82 7.50 -22.76
N LYS A 533 0.94 8.21 -23.49
CA LYS A 533 -0.42 8.53 -23.03
C LYS A 533 -1.28 7.29 -22.77
N ASP A 534 -1.08 6.20 -23.51
CA ASP A 534 -1.81 4.95 -23.27
C ASP A 534 -1.35 4.30 -21.97
N PHE A 535 -0.05 4.32 -21.67
CA PHE A 535 0.49 3.86 -20.39
C PHE A 535 -0.04 4.67 -19.21
N GLU A 536 -0.12 6.01 -19.34
CA GLU A 536 -0.72 6.88 -18.33
C GLU A 536 -2.17 6.50 -18.03
N GLU A 537 -2.98 6.31 -19.07
CA GLU A 537 -4.37 5.94 -18.90
C GLU A 537 -4.52 4.52 -18.32
N ASN A 538 -3.68 3.56 -18.73
CA ASN A 538 -3.65 2.23 -18.14
C ASN A 538 -3.36 2.29 -16.63
N GLY A 539 -2.36 3.10 -16.24
CA GLY A 539 -2.04 3.37 -14.84
C GLY A 539 -3.23 3.99 -14.10
N ARG A 540 -3.88 5.00 -14.69
CA ARG A 540 -5.07 5.67 -14.14
C ARG A 540 -6.23 4.71 -13.90
N MET A 541 -6.52 3.83 -14.86
CA MET A 541 -7.57 2.81 -14.75
C MET A 541 -7.29 1.82 -13.62
N ILE A 542 -6.03 1.37 -13.48
CA ILE A 542 -5.62 0.48 -12.38
C ILE A 542 -5.71 1.20 -11.03
N GLY A 543 -5.24 2.45 -10.94
CA GLY A 543 -5.29 3.25 -9.71
C GLY A 543 -6.71 3.53 -9.23
N ALA A 544 -7.66 3.67 -10.16
CA ALA A 544 -9.08 3.90 -9.89
C ALA A 544 -9.76 2.71 -9.20
N MET A 545 -9.17 1.51 -9.28
CA MET A 545 -9.67 0.33 -8.56
C MET A 545 -9.57 0.49 -7.05
N LYS A 546 -8.67 1.36 -6.56
CA LYS A 546 -8.51 1.65 -5.13
C LYS A 546 -8.21 0.38 -4.29
N ILE A 547 -7.53 -0.60 -4.88
CA ILE A 547 -7.02 -1.81 -4.21
C ILE A 547 -5.54 -1.58 -3.86
N PRO A 548 -5.04 -1.99 -2.67
CA PRO A 548 -3.61 -2.05 -2.40
C PRO A 548 -2.87 -2.82 -3.51
N THR A 549 -1.94 -2.15 -4.19
CA THR A 549 -1.40 -2.64 -5.47
C THR A 549 0.12 -2.79 -5.42
N LEU A 550 0.62 -3.99 -5.69
CA LEU A 550 2.02 -4.27 -5.92
C LEU A 550 2.26 -4.29 -7.43
N ILE A 551 3.20 -3.48 -7.91
CA ILE A 551 3.70 -3.55 -9.28
C ILE A 551 4.99 -4.37 -9.24
N VAL A 552 5.11 -5.39 -10.09
CA VAL A 552 6.34 -6.16 -10.30
C VAL A 552 6.75 -5.97 -11.76
N HIS A 553 7.97 -5.51 -11.99
CA HIS A 553 8.43 -5.26 -13.36
C HIS A 553 8.73 -6.56 -14.11
N GLU A 554 8.28 -6.65 -15.36
CA GLU A 554 8.49 -7.80 -16.26
C GLU A 554 9.29 -7.36 -17.50
N GLY A 555 8.69 -7.33 -18.70
CA GLY A 555 9.30 -7.00 -19.98
C GLY A 555 9.39 -5.50 -20.32
N GLY A 556 9.76 -5.22 -21.58
CA GLY A 556 10.05 -3.87 -22.10
C GLY A 556 11.55 -3.65 -22.34
N TYR A 557 11.93 -3.52 -23.61
CA TYR A 557 13.32 -3.70 -24.05
C TYR A 557 13.83 -2.53 -24.91
N ARG A 558 12.94 -1.63 -25.33
CA ARG A 558 13.35 -0.39 -26.00
C ARG A 558 13.81 0.69 -25.00
N ALA A 559 15.10 0.66 -24.65
CA ALA A 559 15.72 1.58 -23.68
C ALA A 559 15.38 3.07 -23.89
N ARG A 560 15.27 3.54 -25.15
CA ARG A 560 14.98 4.94 -25.49
C ARG A 560 13.60 5.43 -25.03
N SER A 561 12.58 4.58 -25.01
CA SER A 561 11.22 4.93 -24.61
C SER A 561 10.83 4.37 -23.25
N LEU A 562 11.60 3.41 -22.72
CA LEU A 562 11.28 2.66 -21.50
C LEU A 562 11.05 3.57 -20.29
N GLY A 563 11.93 4.56 -20.08
CA GLY A 563 11.79 5.54 -18.99
C GLY A 563 10.53 6.39 -19.12
N SER A 564 10.23 6.89 -20.32
CA SER A 564 9.04 7.71 -20.59
C SER A 564 7.75 6.91 -20.36
N ASN A 565 7.69 5.67 -20.84
CA ASN A 565 6.53 4.78 -20.64
C ASN A 565 6.30 4.50 -19.14
N ALA A 566 7.37 4.19 -18.40
CA ALA A 566 7.28 3.97 -16.95
C ALA A 566 6.79 5.23 -16.22
N ARG A 567 7.35 6.40 -16.53
CA ARG A 567 6.95 7.69 -15.96
C ARG A 567 5.45 7.92 -16.09
N HIS A 568 4.93 7.79 -17.31
CA HIS A 568 3.53 8.03 -17.61
C HIS A 568 2.63 7.03 -16.88
N PHE A 569 2.95 5.73 -16.90
CA PHE A 569 2.21 4.72 -16.15
C PHE A 569 2.08 5.08 -14.66
N PHE A 570 3.20 5.44 -14.02
CA PHE A 570 3.19 5.76 -12.59
C PHE A 570 2.54 7.09 -12.25
N LEU A 571 2.59 8.09 -13.12
CA LEU A 571 1.82 9.33 -12.96
C LEU A 571 0.32 9.04 -12.89
N GLY A 572 -0.23 8.37 -13.91
CA GLY A 572 -1.64 8.01 -13.93
C GLY A 572 -2.04 7.11 -12.76
N LEU A 573 -1.21 6.12 -12.43
CA LEU A 573 -1.44 5.23 -11.29
C LEU A 573 -1.49 5.99 -9.95
N TRP A 574 -0.51 6.85 -9.70
CA TRP A 574 -0.40 7.59 -8.44
C TRP A 574 -1.54 8.59 -8.27
N GLU A 575 -1.80 9.42 -9.29
CA GLU A 575 -2.89 10.41 -9.29
C GLU A 575 -4.22 9.75 -8.94
N SER A 576 -4.54 8.68 -9.68
CA SER A 576 -5.81 7.99 -9.56
C SER A 576 -5.92 7.15 -8.30
N ALA A 577 -4.83 6.62 -7.73
CA ALA A 577 -4.89 5.82 -6.50
C ALA A 577 -4.91 6.67 -5.23
N CYS A 578 -4.16 7.78 -5.20
CA CYS A 578 -3.90 8.57 -3.99
C CYS A 578 -4.86 9.73 -3.81
N PHE A 579 -5.44 10.27 -4.90
CA PHE A 579 -6.40 11.37 -4.83
C PHE A 579 -7.80 10.89 -5.24
N PRO A 580 -8.87 11.33 -4.56
CA PRO A 580 -10.23 11.19 -5.09
C PRO A 580 -10.35 12.06 -6.34
N GLU A 581 -11.11 11.60 -7.35
CA GLU A 581 -11.53 12.48 -8.44
C GLU A 581 -12.20 13.74 -7.86
N LYS A 582 -11.86 14.92 -8.39
CA LYS A 582 -12.65 16.13 -8.17
C LYS A 582 -14.04 15.82 -8.75
N ARG A 583 -15.01 15.56 -7.89
CA ARG A 583 -16.42 15.53 -8.27
C ARG A 583 -16.92 16.94 -8.52
#